data_AF-A0A2D9Z4K4-F1
#
_entry.id   AF-A0A2D9Z4K4-F1
#
_cell.length_a   1.000
_cell.length_b   1.000
_cell.length_c   1.000
_cell.angle_alpha   90.00
_cell.angle_beta   90.00
_cell.angle_gamma   90.00
#
_symmetry.space_group_name_H-M   'P 1'
#
loop_
_entity.id
_entity.type
_entity.pdbx_description
1 polymer ?
#
loop_
_entity_poly.entity_id
_entity_poly.type
_entity_poly.pdbx_seq_one_letter_code
_entity_poly.pdbx_strand_id
1 'polypeptide(L)'
;MSLLGARRPQNKMWEFIVFSLWLVLILPALETVLLSPGRQADTQGIRAWFMLILIFVSALNVILSRFWISGILVGLAQYLLVNPNLPEWAHLNERFAGQAMEAGLATAILAFLVAFLIPKPNRKSLRDEDRVWLDYRDMFGGMWALRIKERINTSATMYDWDLRLTWRGFVTADGSQLPDQLPAKIEKILHNHFYSLMRKFVPREWITTRLQRPDSERLASQTEHDQA
;
A
#
# COMPACT_ATOMS: atom_id res chain seq x y z
N MET A 1 -9.94 -7.33 -1.77
CA MET A 1 -10.86 -6.20 -1.45
C MET A 1 -10.72 -5.81 0.03
N SER A 2 -9.56 -5.26 0.46
CA SER A 2 -9.31 -4.91 1.88
C SER A 2 -8.62 -3.56 2.08
N LEU A 3 -8.86 -2.61 1.16
CA LEU A 3 -8.27 -1.25 1.19
C LEU A 3 -9.28 -0.16 1.54
N LEU A 4 -10.45 -0.53 2.08
CA LEU A 4 -11.42 0.39 2.68
C LEU A 4 -11.54 0.03 4.17
N GLY A 5 -11.07 0.90 5.07
CA GLY A 5 -11.26 0.68 6.50
C GLY A 5 -10.08 1.03 7.41
N ALA A 6 -9.47 2.20 7.23
CA ALA A 6 -8.70 2.83 8.32
C ALA A 6 -9.69 3.48 9.31
N ARG A 7 -10.05 2.71 10.33
CA ARG A 7 -11.14 2.89 11.31
C ARG A 7 -11.23 4.31 11.96
N ARG A 8 -12.28 5.07 11.60
CA ARG A 8 -12.96 6.10 12.42
C ARG A 8 -14.47 6.10 12.11
N PRO A 9 -15.37 6.56 13.00
CA PRO A 9 -16.82 6.72 12.68
C PRO A 9 -17.10 7.67 11.50
N GLN A 10 -16.11 8.45 11.07
CA GLN A 10 -16.08 9.24 9.83
C GLN A 10 -15.93 8.40 8.53
N ASN A 11 -15.72 7.09 8.62
CA ASN A 11 -15.41 6.23 7.49
C ASN A 11 -16.56 6.13 6.47
N LYS A 12 -17.82 6.20 6.90
CA LYS A 12 -18.97 6.20 5.97
C LYS A 12 -18.94 7.39 5.01
N MET A 13 -18.53 8.57 5.49
CA MET A 13 -18.41 9.76 4.64
C MET A 13 -17.26 9.61 3.64
N TRP A 14 -16.13 9.04 4.07
CA TRP A 14 -15.01 8.76 3.17
C TRP A 14 -15.35 7.70 2.12
N GLU A 15 -15.99 6.60 2.52
CA GLU A 15 -16.49 5.55 1.62
C GLU A 15 -17.48 6.14 0.60
N PHE A 16 -18.37 7.03 1.04
CA PHE A 16 -19.29 7.75 0.16
C PHE A 16 -18.55 8.67 -0.82
N ILE A 17 -17.54 9.42 -0.37
CA ILE A 17 -16.69 10.25 -1.25
C ILE A 17 -16.01 9.37 -2.30
N VAL A 18 -15.38 8.27 -1.89
CA VAL A 18 -14.71 7.34 -2.82
C VAL A 18 -15.72 6.74 -3.80
N PHE A 19 -16.89 6.32 -3.33
CA PHE A 19 -17.96 5.79 -4.18
C PHE A 19 -18.46 6.84 -5.19
N SER A 20 -18.66 8.08 -4.76
CA SER A 20 -19.07 9.17 -5.64
C SER A 20 -18.00 9.47 -6.71
N LEU A 21 -16.71 9.43 -6.35
CA LEU A 21 -15.61 9.57 -7.31
C LEU A 21 -15.60 8.43 -8.32
N TRP A 22 -15.87 7.20 -7.88
CA TRP A 22 -16.01 6.05 -8.78
C TRP A 22 -17.19 6.20 -9.74
N LEU A 23 -18.34 6.69 -9.27
CA LEU A 23 -19.49 6.98 -10.13
C LEU A 23 -19.15 8.03 -11.18
N VAL A 24 -18.50 9.14 -10.79
CA VAL A 24 -18.07 10.19 -11.72
C VAL A 24 -17.08 9.65 -12.77
N LEU A 25 -16.19 8.73 -12.37
CA LEU A 25 -15.23 8.10 -13.27
C LEU A 25 -15.91 7.14 -14.27
N ILE A 26 -16.88 6.34 -13.81
CA ILE A 26 -17.53 5.30 -14.64
C ILE A 26 -18.62 5.89 -15.54
N LEU A 27 -19.27 6.98 -15.13
CA LEU A 27 -20.41 7.58 -15.85
C LEU A 27 -20.18 7.77 -17.37
N PRO A 28 -19.07 8.36 -17.85
CA PRO A 28 -18.85 8.52 -19.29
C PRO A 28 -18.67 7.19 -20.03
N ALA A 29 -18.09 6.18 -19.39
CA ALA A 29 -17.96 4.84 -19.96
C ALA A 29 -19.34 4.14 -20.04
N LEU A 30 -20.22 4.37 -19.06
CA LEU A 30 -21.60 3.88 -19.12
C LEU A 30 -22.41 4.60 -20.19
N GLU A 31 -22.25 5.92 -20.33
CA GLU A 31 -22.94 6.73 -21.34
C GLU A 31 -22.61 6.26 -22.77
N THR A 32 -21.34 5.99 -23.07
CA THR A 32 -20.97 5.49 -24.41
C THR A 32 -21.48 4.08 -24.69
N VAL A 33 -21.47 3.18 -23.70
CA VAL A 33 -21.95 1.81 -23.86
C VAL A 33 -23.48 1.75 -23.98
N LEU A 34 -24.21 2.58 -23.22
CA LEU A 34 -25.68 2.53 -23.14
C LEU A 34 -26.39 3.46 -24.13
N LEU A 35 -25.86 4.67 -24.36
CA LEU A 35 -26.57 5.75 -25.08
C LEU A 35 -25.96 6.07 -26.44
N SER A 36 -24.70 5.72 -26.70
CA SER A 36 -24.05 5.97 -28.00
C SER A 36 -23.08 4.87 -28.40
N PRO A 37 -23.58 3.64 -28.67
CA PRO A 37 -22.73 2.53 -29.09
C PRO A 37 -21.91 2.91 -30.33
N GLY A 38 -20.58 2.91 -30.20
CA GLY A 38 -19.66 3.22 -31.30
C GLY A 38 -19.14 4.66 -31.36
N ARG A 39 -19.59 5.57 -30.49
CA ARG A 39 -18.98 6.90 -30.36
C ARG A 39 -17.86 6.85 -29.31
N GLN A 40 -16.67 7.33 -29.67
CA GLN A 40 -15.56 7.45 -28.72
C GLN A 40 -15.97 8.41 -27.59
N ALA A 41 -15.74 8.02 -26.35
CA ALA A 41 -16.02 8.86 -25.19
C ALA A 41 -15.16 10.13 -25.31
N ASP A 42 -15.80 11.31 -25.32
CA ASP A 42 -15.08 12.56 -25.23
C ASP A 42 -14.51 12.68 -23.81
N THR A 43 -13.26 12.20 -23.68
CA THR A 43 -12.53 12.12 -22.42
C THR A 43 -11.47 13.22 -22.32
N GLN A 44 -11.52 14.21 -23.23
CA GLN A 44 -10.54 15.27 -23.31
C GLN A 44 -10.63 16.26 -22.12
N GLY A 45 -9.57 17.05 -21.93
CA GLY A 45 -9.49 18.06 -20.87
C GLY A 45 -9.19 17.50 -19.48
N ILE A 46 -9.97 17.91 -18.47
CA ILE A 46 -9.71 17.62 -17.04
C ILE A 46 -9.73 16.11 -16.75
N ARG A 47 -10.55 15.35 -17.47
CA ARG A 47 -10.69 13.90 -17.28
C ARG A 47 -9.41 13.14 -17.67
N ALA A 48 -8.81 13.50 -18.80
CA ALA A 48 -7.54 12.95 -19.25
C ALA A 48 -6.41 13.18 -18.23
N TRP A 49 -6.34 14.40 -17.67
CA TRP A 49 -5.42 14.71 -16.58
C TRP A 49 -5.72 13.92 -15.30
N PHE A 50 -6.99 13.77 -14.95
CA PHE A 50 -7.40 12.99 -13.79
C PHE A 50 -6.97 11.52 -13.91
N MET A 51 -7.12 10.91 -15.08
CA MET A 51 -6.63 9.54 -15.32
C MET A 51 -5.11 9.43 -15.19
N LEU A 52 -4.34 10.37 -15.76
CA LEU A 52 -2.89 10.39 -15.59
C LEU A 52 -2.49 10.45 -14.11
N ILE A 53 -3.15 11.30 -13.33
CA ILE A 53 -2.90 11.41 -11.89
C ILE A 53 -3.24 10.09 -11.18
N LEU A 54 -4.36 9.45 -11.54
CA LEU A 54 -4.74 8.16 -10.95
C LEU A 54 -3.71 7.06 -11.26
N ILE A 55 -3.21 6.99 -12.49
CA ILE A 55 -2.15 6.05 -12.89
C ILE A 55 -0.88 6.32 -12.07
N PHE A 56 -0.47 7.59 -12.00
CA PHE A 56 0.73 7.98 -11.27
C PHE A 56 0.63 7.65 -9.78
N VAL A 57 -0.46 8.06 -9.12
CA VAL A 57 -0.67 7.84 -7.68
C VAL A 57 -0.81 6.35 -7.36
N SER A 58 -1.49 5.58 -8.22
CA SER A 58 -1.65 4.13 -8.02
C SER A 58 -0.31 3.40 -8.18
N ALA A 59 0.46 3.72 -9.24
CA ALA A 59 1.78 3.16 -9.47
C ALA A 59 2.73 3.53 -8.34
N LEU A 60 2.79 4.80 -7.94
CA LEU A 60 3.67 5.28 -6.87
C LEU A 60 3.39 4.57 -5.53
N ASN A 61 2.11 4.30 -5.23
CA ASN A 61 1.75 3.56 -4.02
C ASN A 61 2.36 2.14 -3.99
N VAL A 62 2.42 1.46 -5.14
CA VAL A 62 3.01 0.12 -5.25
C VAL A 62 4.53 0.19 -5.40
N ILE A 63 5.05 1.15 -6.15
CA ILE A 63 6.49 1.36 -6.40
C ILE A 63 7.26 1.53 -5.09
N LEU A 64 6.69 2.29 -4.16
CA LEU A 64 7.34 2.53 -2.87
C LEU A 64 7.34 1.26 -1.97
N SER A 65 6.53 0.25 -2.26
CA SER A 65 6.52 -1.02 -1.52
C SER A 65 7.63 -1.98 -1.98
N ARG A 66 7.66 -3.20 -1.43
CA ARG A 66 8.54 -4.26 -1.94
C ARG A 66 8.27 -4.64 -3.41
N PHE A 67 7.07 -4.38 -3.91
CA PHE A 67 6.61 -4.80 -5.24
C PHE A 67 6.94 -3.79 -6.32
N TRP A 68 8.09 -3.13 -6.23
CA TRP A 68 8.38 -1.96 -7.07
C TRP A 68 8.36 -2.26 -8.57
N ILE A 69 8.89 -3.42 -8.97
CA ILE A 69 8.87 -3.90 -10.37
C ILE A 69 7.42 -4.08 -10.84
N SER A 70 6.60 -4.76 -10.05
CA SER A 70 5.17 -4.93 -10.35
C SER A 70 4.45 -3.58 -10.41
N GLY A 71 4.80 -2.63 -9.54
CA GLY A 71 4.26 -1.27 -9.56
C GLY A 71 4.57 -0.51 -10.85
N ILE A 72 5.80 -0.61 -11.37
CA ILE A 72 6.17 -0.03 -12.67
C ILE A 72 5.37 -0.69 -13.80
N LEU A 73 5.29 -2.02 -13.81
CA LEU A 73 4.56 -2.77 -14.83
C LEU A 73 3.06 -2.47 -14.81
N VAL A 74 2.45 -2.34 -13.63
CA VAL A 74 1.04 -1.92 -13.49
C VAL A 74 0.84 -0.50 -14.02
N GLY A 75 1.73 0.43 -13.68
CA GLY A 75 1.65 1.81 -14.21
C GLY A 75 1.74 1.84 -15.73
N LEU A 76 2.67 1.06 -16.31
CA LEU A 76 2.81 0.92 -17.77
C LEU A 76 1.58 0.26 -18.40
N ALA A 77 1.07 -0.83 -17.81
CA ALA A 77 -0.12 -1.51 -18.29
C ALA A 77 -1.34 -0.59 -18.30
N GLN A 78 -1.55 0.19 -17.23
CA GLN A 78 -2.64 1.16 -17.16
C GLN A 78 -2.47 2.25 -18.22
N TYR A 79 -1.27 2.83 -18.36
CA TYR A 79 -0.98 3.82 -19.40
C TYR A 79 -1.30 3.29 -20.81
N LEU A 80 -0.93 2.04 -21.10
CA LEU A 80 -1.22 1.39 -22.38
C LEU A 80 -2.73 1.16 -22.59
N LEU A 81 -3.44 0.67 -21.57
CA LEU A 81 -4.86 0.35 -21.65
C LEU A 81 -5.74 1.59 -21.82
N VAL A 82 -5.37 2.72 -21.20
CA VAL A 82 -6.14 3.97 -21.31
C VAL A 82 -5.55 4.97 -22.29
N ASN A 83 -4.52 4.60 -23.06
CA ASN A 83 -3.78 5.51 -23.94
C ASN A 83 -4.68 6.41 -24.82
N PRO A 84 -5.75 5.90 -25.46
CA PRO A 84 -6.61 6.73 -26.31
C PRO A 84 -7.39 7.82 -25.55
N ASN A 85 -7.49 7.71 -24.22
CA ASN A 85 -8.23 8.63 -23.36
C ASN A 85 -7.30 9.61 -22.61
N LEU A 86 -5.99 9.55 -22.87
CA LEU A 86 -5.00 10.44 -22.26
C LEU A 86 -4.96 11.79 -23.01
N PRO A 87 -4.19 12.77 -22.53
CA PRO A 87 -3.95 13.98 -23.30
C PRO A 87 -3.21 13.67 -24.60
N GLU A 88 -3.47 14.42 -25.66
CA GLU A 88 -2.90 14.19 -26.99
C GLU A 88 -1.36 14.11 -26.99
N TRP A 89 -0.70 14.94 -26.17
CA TRP A 89 0.77 14.92 -26.03
C TRP A 89 1.32 13.61 -25.43
N ALA A 90 0.47 12.85 -24.74
CA ALA A 90 0.81 11.58 -24.10
C ALA A 90 0.36 10.38 -24.94
N HIS A 91 -0.23 10.58 -26.11
CA HIS A 91 -0.63 9.47 -26.99
C HIS A 91 0.58 8.74 -27.54
N LEU A 92 0.44 7.43 -27.70
CA LEU A 92 1.42 6.65 -28.42
C LEU A 92 1.29 6.90 -29.92
N ASN A 93 2.39 6.72 -30.63
CA ASN A 93 2.40 6.84 -32.09
C ASN A 93 1.40 5.84 -32.70
N GLU A 94 0.72 6.20 -33.79
CA GLU A 94 -0.39 5.45 -34.41
C GLU A 94 -0.04 3.98 -34.68
N ARG A 95 1.22 3.70 -35.04
CA ARG A 95 1.75 2.35 -35.25
C ARG A 95 1.65 1.45 -34.01
N PHE A 96 1.81 2.02 -32.82
CA PHE A 96 1.75 1.31 -31.54
C PHE A 96 0.36 1.38 -30.91
N ALA A 97 -0.44 2.40 -31.24
CA ALA A 97 -1.80 2.57 -30.72
C ALA A 97 -2.68 1.34 -31.03
N GLY A 98 -2.57 0.76 -32.22
CA GLY A 98 -3.32 -0.44 -32.62
C GLY A 98 -3.02 -1.69 -31.78
N GLN A 99 -1.86 -1.78 -31.13
CA GLN A 99 -1.45 -2.91 -30.28
C GLN A 99 -1.43 -2.55 -28.79
N ALA A 100 -1.71 -1.29 -28.43
CA ALA A 100 -1.57 -0.79 -27.07
C ALA A 100 -2.46 -1.53 -26.07
N MET A 101 -3.69 -1.89 -26.47
CA MET A 101 -4.62 -2.62 -25.59
C MET A 101 -4.12 -4.04 -25.28
N GLU A 102 -3.67 -4.77 -26.30
CA GLU A 102 -3.14 -6.13 -26.16
C GLU A 102 -1.84 -6.14 -25.33
N ALA A 103 -0.93 -5.21 -25.65
CA ALA A 103 0.31 -5.03 -24.90
C ALA A 103 0.04 -4.62 -23.45
N GLY A 104 -0.95 -3.76 -23.21
CA GLY A 104 -1.38 -3.34 -21.88
C GLY A 104 -1.90 -4.51 -21.06
N LEU A 105 -2.76 -5.35 -21.64
CA LEU A 105 -3.30 -6.54 -20.95
C LEU A 105 -2.19 -7.57 -20.67
N ALA A 106 -1.31 -7.84 -21.64
CA ALA A 106 -0.17 -8.74 -21.45
C ALA A 106 0.76 -8.23 -20.34
N THR A 107 1.02 -6.92 -20.31
CA THR A 107 1.84 -6.27 -19.27
C THR A 107 1.16 -6.35 -17.89
N ALA A 108 -0.16 -6.20 -17.81
CA ALA A 108 -0.90 -6.35 -16.56
C ALA A 108 -0.80 -7.79 -16.01
N ILE A 109 -0.94 -8.79 -16.87
CA ILE A 109 -0.77 -10.21 -16.51
C ILE A 109 0.66 -10.45 -16.02
N LEU A 110 1.66 -9.95 -16.75
CA LEU A 110 3.07 -10.07 -16.35
C LEU A 110 3.32 -9.41 -14.99
N ALA A 111 2.78 -8.22 -14.76
CA ALA A 111 2.89 -7.51 -13.48
C ALA A 111 2.35 -8.35 -12.31
N PHE A 112 1.22 -9.02 -12.52
CA PHE A 112 0.62 -9.92 -11.55
C PHE A 112 1.51 -11.14 -11.31
N LEU A 113 1.99 -11.80 -12.36
CA LEU A 113 2.89 -12.97 -12.25
C LEU A 113 4.20 -12.62 -11.51
N VAL A 114 4.82 -11.50 -11.84
CA VAL A 114 6.03 -11.01 -11.17
C VAL A 114 5.79 -10.81 -9.67
N ALA A 115 4.60 -10.37 -9.26
CA ALA A 115 4.27 -10.21 -7.85
C ALA A 115 4.29 -11.53 -7.06
N PHE A 116 3.97 -12.67 -7.69
CA PHE A 116 4.07 -14.00 -7.06
C PHE A 116 5.49 -14.53 -6.97
N LEU A 117 6.36 -14.12 -7.91
CA LEU A 117 7.76 -14.51 -7.92
C LEU A 117 8.57 -13.79 -6.84
N ILE A 118 8.07 -12.67 -6.31
CA ILE A 118 8.75 -11.93 -5.25
C ILE A 118 8.60 -12.70 -3.92
N PRO A 119 9.69 -13.23 -3.35
CA PRO A 119 9.63 -14.05 -2.15
C PRO A 119 9.14 -13.23 -0.95
N LYS A 120 8.41 -13.89 -0.05
CA LYS A 120 8.06 -13.27 1.24
C LYS A 120 9.33 -13.19 2.10
N PRO A 121 9.79 -11.99 2.49
CA PRO A 121 10.99 -11.86 3.31
C PRO A 121 10.77 -12.53 4.67
N ASN A 122 11.77 -13.27 5.14
CA ASN A 122 11.75 -13.83 6.49
C ASN A 122 11.99 -12.71 7.51
N ARG A 123 10.97 -12.39 8.29
CA ARG A 123 10.98 -11.30 9.29
C ARG A 123 10.92 -11.82 10.72
N LYS A 124 11.09 -13.13 10.92
CA LYS A 124 10.95 -13.75 12.25
C LYS A 124 12.03 -13.30 13.23
N SER A 125 13.21 -12.94 12.74
CA SER A 125 14.32 -12.42 13.54
C SER A 125 14.24 -10.92 13.82
N LEU A 126 13.30 -10.20 13.19
CA LEU A 126 13.12 -8.78 13.43
C LEU A 126 12.32 -8.54 14.70
N ARG A 127 12.54 -7.40 15.33
CA ARG A 127 11.71 -6.90 16.43
C ARG A 127 10.25 -6.79 15.97
N ASP A 128 9.33 -6.99 16.90
CA ASP A 128 7.91 -7.05 16.64
C ASP A 128 7.36 -5.80 15.95
N GLU A 129 7.77 -4.60 16.38
CA GLU A 129 7.36 -3.33 15.77
C GLU A 129 7.85 -3.20 14.33
N ASP A 130 9.07 -3.65 14.03
CA ASP A 130 9.64 -3.61 12.68
C ASP A 130 8.94 -4.59 11.74
N ARG A 131 8.62 -5.78 12.24
CA ARG A 131 7.83 -6.78 11.52
C ARG A 131 6.45 -6.22 11.16
N VAL A 132 5.74 -5.64 12.12
CA VAL A 132 4.42 -5.03 11.91
C VAL A 132 4.50 -3.85 10.93
N TRP A 133 5.52 -3.00 11.06
CA TRP A 133 5.77 -1.86 10.18
C TRP A 133 5.99 -2.28 8.73
N LEU A 134 6.90 -3.23 8.49
CA LEU A 134 7.22 -3.68 7.14
C LEU A 134 6.05 -4.43 6.49
N ASP A 135 5.29 -5.20 7.26
CA ASP A 135 4.07 -5.85 6.77
C ASP A 135 2.98 -4.85 6.40
N TYR A 136 2.82 -3.79 7.21
CA TYR A 136 1.89 -2.71 6.90
C TYR A 136 2.25 -2.04 5.58
N ARG A 137 3.52 -1.65 5.42
CA ARG A 137 4.03 -1.00 4.21
C ARG A 137 3.81 -1.84 2.95
N ASP A 138 4.09 -3.14 3.04
CA ASP A 138 3.97 -4.03 1.89
C ASP A 138 2.52 -4.37 1.55
N MET A 139 1.59 -4.30 2.51
CA MET A 139 0.18 -4.63 2.29
C MET A 139 -0.66 -3.42 1.85
N PHE A 140 -0.40 -2.24 2.40
CA PHE A 140 -1.18 -1.03 2.08
C PHE A 140 -0.50 -0.11 1.05
N GLY A 141 0.80 -0.30 0.82
CA GLY A 141 1.60 0.49 -0.10
C GLY A 141 2.35 1.63 0.57
N GLY A 142 3.29 2.20 -0.18
CA GLY A 142 4.27 3.13 0.38
C GLY A 142 3.73 4.54 0.64
N MET A 143 2.69 5.00 -0.08
CA MET A 143 2.12 6.33 0.21
C MET A 143 1.48 6.36 1.60
N TRP A 144 0.80 5.28 1.99
CA TRP A 144 0.24 5.12 3.32
C TRP A 144 1.32 4.93 4.39
N ALA A 145 2.36 4.16 4.08
CA ALA A 145 3.50 4.01 4.97
C ALA A 145 4.19 5.35 5.24
N LEU A 146 4.42 6.17 4.20
CA LEU A 146 5.07 7.48 4.32
C LEU A 146 4.34 8.38 5.34
N ARG A 147 3.00 8.44 5.27
CA ARG A 147 2.17 9.19 6.23
C ARG A 147 2.34 8.72 7.67
N ILE A 148 2.42 7.41 7.89
CA ILE A 148 2.65 6.86 9.25
C ILE A 148 4.07 7.17 9.72
N LYS A 149 5.07 7.00 8.85
CA LYS A 149 6.48 7.32 9.13
C LYS A 149 6.64 8.77 9.57
N GLU A 150 6.07 9.70 8.81
CA GLU A 150 6.09 11.13 9.11
C GLU A 150 5.44 11.42 10.46
N ARG A 151 4.22 10.90 10.70
CA ARG A 151 3.51 11.13 11.96
C ARG A 151 4.26 10.57 13.18
N ILE A 152 4.90 9.42 13.05
CA ILE A 152 5.73 8.84 14.11
C ILE A 152 6.96 9.72 14.36
N ASN A 153 7.68 10.11 13.31
CA ASN A 153 8.89 10.92 13.44
C ASN A 153 8.60 12.32 13.97
N THR A 154 7.50 12.95 13.58
CA THR A 154 7.04 14.22 14.18
C THR A 154 6.78 14.08 15.68
N SER A 155 6.15 12.98 16.09
CA SER A 155 5.90 12.72 17.52
C SER A 155 7.22 12.49 18.26
N ALA A 156 8.14 11.73 17.64
CA ALA A 156 9.45 11.45 18.22
C ALA A 156 10.31 12.72 18.39
N THR A 157 10.23 13.68 17.47
CA THR A 157 10.87 14.99 17.64
C THR A 157 10.19 15.82 18.73
N MET A 158 8.86 15.82 18.80
CA MET A 158 8.11 16.62 19.78
C MET A 158 8.32 16.16 21.23
N TYR A 159 8.50 14.86 21.44
CA TYR A 159 8.73 14.26 22.77
C TYR A 159 10.19 13.92 23.04
N ASP A 160 11.11 14.40 22.19
CA ASP A 160 12.56 14.17 22.30
C ASP A 160 12.94 12.69 22.48
N TRP A 161 12.34 11.82 21.68
CA TRP A 161 12.70 10.40 21.66
C TRP A 161 13.94 10.19 20.81
N ASP A 162 14.88 9.40 21.33
CA ASP A 162 16.08 8.92 20.61
C ASP A 162 15.75 7.76 19.64
N LEU A 163 14.63 7.90 18.92
CA LEU A 163 14.07 6.87 18.04
C LEU A 163 13.55 7.53 16.77
N ARG A 164 13.87 6.95 15.61
CA ARG A 164 13.36 7.37 14.31
C ARG A 164 12.88 6.16 13.53
N LEU A 165 11.72 6.28 12.89
CA LEU A 165 11.21 5.29 11.96
C LEU A 165 11.73 5.57 10.55
N THR A 166 12.45 4.61 9.99
CA THR A 166 12.95 4.64 8.61
C THR A 166 12.10 3.76 7.71
N TRP A 167 12.44 3.70 6.42
CA TRP A 167 11.78 2.77 5.50
C TRP A 167 11.99 1.30 5.87
N ARG A 168 13.11 0.97 6.54
CA ARG A 168 13.49 -0.41 6.86
C ARG A 168 13.10 -0.84 8.29
N GLY A 169 12.74 0.11 9.14
CA GLY A 169 12.45 -0.14 10.55
C GLY A 169 12.88 1.03 11.43
N PHE A 170 12.76 0.86 12.74
CA PHE A 170 13.20 1.83 13.73
C PHE A 170 14.74 1.82 13.88
N VAL A 171 15.31 3.00 14.03
CA VAL A 171 16.73 3.27 14.31
C VAL A 171 16.83 4.32 15.42
N THR A 172 18.02 4.52 15.98
CA THR A 172 18.29 5.63 16.93
C THR A 172 18.24 6.98 16.23
N ALA A 173 18.23 8.11 16.96
CA ALA A 173 18.29 9.42 16.30
C ALA A 173 19.58 9.62 15.49
N ASP A 174 20.67 9.00 15.92
CA ASP A 174 21.98 9.00 15.24
C ASP A 174 22.03 8.09 14.00
N GLY A 175 20.95 7.35 13.72
CA GLY A 175 20.84 6.45 12.57
C GLY A 175 21.50 5.08 12.78
N SER A 176 22.01 4.78 13.98
CA SER A 176 22.50 3.46 14.33
C SER A 176 21.33 2.47 14.51
N GLN A 177 21.61 1.18 14.29
CA GLN A 177 20.61 0.15 14.55
C GLN A 177 20.28 0.14 16.04
N LEU A 178 18.98 0.05 16.35
CA LEU A 178 18.55 -0.09 17.73
C LEU A 178 19.09 -1.42 18.30
N PRO A 179 19.64 -1.42 19.53
CA PRO A 179 20.01 -2.65 20.20
C PRO A 179 18.78 -3.56 20.37
N ASP A 180 19.01 -4.88 20.39
CA ASP A 180 17.95 -5.88 20.54
C ASP A 180 17.17 -5.71 21.86
N GLN A 181 17.83 -5.17 22.89
CA GLN A 181 17.23 -4.82 24.17
C GLN A 181 17.28 -3.31 24.37
N LEU A 182 16.10 -2.70 24.40
CA LEU A 182 15.93 -1.29 24.77
C LEU A 182 15.70 -1.17 26.28
N PRO A 183 16.04 -0.02 26.88
CA PRO A 183 15.59 0.27 28.24
C PRO A 183 14.07 0.13 28.33
N ALA A 184 13.57 -0.61 29.33
CA ALA A 184 12.15 -0.97 29.45
C ALA A 184 11.19 0.23 29.37
N LYS A 185 11.63 1.41 29.81
CA LYS A 185 10.87 2.66 29.69
C LYS A 185 10.67 3.07 28.23
N ILE A 186 11.73 3.03 27.42
CA ILE A 186 11.72 3.43 26.02
C ILE A 186 10.95 2.40 25.18
N GLU A 187 11.16 1.10 25.45
CA GLU A 187 10.44 0.01 24.81
C GLU A 187 8.92 0.14 25.02
N LYS A 188 8.49 0.39 26.26
CA LYS A 188 7.07 0.58 26.59
C LYS A 188 6.46 1.81 25.91
N ILE A 189 7.21 2.91 25.81
CA ILE A 189 6.76 4.13 25.10
C ILE A 189 6.61 3.84 23.61
N LEU A 190 7.62 3.24 22.99
CA LEU A 190 7.63 2.85 21.58
C LEU A 190 6.44 1.94 21.28
N HIS A 191 6.30 0.86 22.03
CA HIS A 191 5.21 -0.12 21.88
C HIS A 191 3.85 0.57 21.97
N ASN A 192 3.57 1.27 23.07
CA ASN A 192 2.26 1.89 23.29
C ASN A 192 1.94 2.94 22.24
N HIS A 193 2.90 3.80 21.88
CA HIS A 193 2.66 4.86 20.92
C HIS A 193 2.51 4.33 19.49
N PHE A 194 3.39 3.43 19.08
CA PHE A 194 3.34 2.78 17.76
C PHE A 194 1.99 2.08 17.57
N TYR A 195 1.61 1.19 18.48
CA TYR A 195 0.35 0.45 18.35
C TYR A 195 -0.89 1.35 18.52
N SER A 196 -0.83 2.39 19.35
CA SER A 196 -1.89 3.39 19.44
C SER A 196 -2.13 4.12 18.12
N LEU A 197 -1.05 4.48 17.41
CA LEU A 197 -1.14 5.06 16.08
C LEU A 197 -1.62 4.04 15.03
N MET A 198 -1.03 2.84 15.01
CA MET A 198 -1.37 1.78 14.06
C MET A 198 -2.85 1.39 14.16
N ARG A 199 -3.43 1.35 15.36
CA ARG A 199 -4.87 1.04 15.57
C ARG A 199 -5.82 2.02 14.88
N LYS A 200 -5.36 3.21 14.48
CA LYS A 200 -6.14 4.16 13.68
C LYS A 200 -6.21 3.75 12.21
N PHE A 201 -5.30 2.89 11.77
CA PHE A 201 -5.13 2.46 10.37
C PHE A 201 -5.47 0.99 10.15
N VAL A 202 -5.23 0.13 11.15
CA VAL A 202 -5.48 -1.33 11.06
C VAL A 202 -6.31 -1.85 12.23
N PRO A 203 -7.13 -2.91 12.02
CA PRO A 203 -7.80 -3.62 13.10
C PRO A 203 -6.81 -4.21 14.11
N ARG A 204 -7.25 -4.39 15.36
CA ARG A 204 -6.41 -5.02 16.40
C ARG A 204 -6.02 -6.44 16.03
N GLU A 205 -6.96 -7.20 15.47
CA GLU A 205 -6.74 -8.59 15.02
C GLU A 205 -5.58 -8.69 14.02
N TRP A 206 -5.49 -7.73 13.10
CA TRP A 206 -4.41 -7.68 12.11
C TRP A 206 -3.02 -7.55 12.76
N ILE A 207 -2.94 -6.81 13.87
CA ILE A 207 -1.71 -6.64 14.65
C ILE A 207 -1.43 -7.92 15.44
N THR A 208 -2.42 -8.46 16.16
CA THR A 208 -2.22 -9.61 17.05
C THR A 208 -1.77 -10.86 16.31
N THR A 209 -2.33 -11.15 15.13
CA THR A 209 -1.90 -12.28 14.28
C THR A 209 -0.42 -12.16 13.87
N ARG A 210 0.09 -10.93 13.74
CA ARG A 210 1.51 -10.70 13.43
C ARG A 210 2.39 -10.76 14.65
N LEU A 211 1.87 -10.50 15.84
CA LEU A 211 2.65 -10.57 17.09
C LEU A 211 2.77 -11.98 17.62
N GLN A 212 1.78 -12.84 17.38
CA GLN A 212 1.85 -14.27 17.71
C GLN A 212 3.09 -14.89 17.07
N ARG A 213 4.10 -15.19 17.89
CA ARG A 213 5.24 -16.00 17.47
C ARG A 213 4.70 -17.42 17.28
N PRO A 214 4.94 -18.06 16.12
CA PRO A 214 4.47 -19.43 15.90
C PRO A 214 5.06 -20.45 16.89
N ASP A 215 6.07 -20.08 17.68
CA ASP A 215 6.72 -20.97 18.63
C ASP A 215 5.99 -21.07 19.97
N SER A 216 5.16 -20.08 20.35
CA SER A 216 4.38 -20.13 21.60
C SER A 216 3.26 -21.19 21.57
N GLU A 217 2.71 -21.52 20.41
CA GLU A 217 1.72 -22.61 20.27
C GLU A 217 2.39 -23.99 20.26
N ARG A 218 3.59 -24.11 19.70
CA ARG A 218 4.35 -25.38 19.70
C ARG A 218 4.87 -25.74 21.09
N LEU A 219 5.41 -24.76 21.82
CA LEU A 219 5.89 -24.97 23.20
C LEU A 219 4.74 -25.29 24.16
N ALA A 220 3.57 -24.62 24.02
CA ALA A 220 2.39 -24.96 24.81
C ALA A 220 1.91 -26.40 24.55
N SER A 221 1.88 -26.84 23.28
CA SER A 221 1.49 -28.21 22.93
C SER A 221 2.50 -29.30 23.32
N GLN A 222 3.80 -28.95 23.42
CA GLN A 222 4.85 -29.88 23.87
C GLN A 222 4.86 -30.02 25.40
N THR A 223 4.58 -28.96 26.14
CA THR A 223 4.56 -29.00 27.61
C THR A 223 3.37 -29.82 28.15
N GLU A 224 2.24 -29.86 27.41
CA GLU A 224 1.10 -30.72 27.75
C GLU A 224 1.34 -32.22 27.44
N HIS A 225 2.26 -32.54 26.52
CA HIS A 225 2.55 -33.93 26.14
C HIS A 225 3.64 -34.58 27.00
N ASP A 226 4.54 -33.78 27.59
CA ASP A 226 5.56 -34.27 28.54
C ASP A 226 5.04 -34.40 29.99
N GLN A 227 3.78 -34.00 30.25
CA GLN A 227 3.13 -34.10 31.56
C GLN A 227 2.00 -35.15 31.63
N ALA A 228 1.79 -35.94 30.57
CA ALA A 228 0.81 -37.03 30.50
C ALA A 228 1.53 -38.38 30.39
#